data_AF-A0A8T4NTF7-F1
#
_entry.id   AF-A0A8T4NTF7-F1
#
_cell.length_a   1.000
_cell.length_b   1.000
_cell.length_c   1.000
_cell.angle_alpha   90.00
_cell.angle_beta   90.00
_cell.angle_gamma   90.00
#
_symmetry.space_group_name_H-M   'P 1'
#
loop_
_entity.id
_entity.type
_entity.pdbx_description
1 polymer ?
#
loop_
_entity_poly.entity_id
_entity_poly.type
_entity_poly.pdbx_seq_one_letter_code
_entity_poly.pdbx_strand_id
1 'polypeptide(L)'
;MARPEIIEEPTEKKSHFWLILFFVFVGIFMFIFFTTFYEEGMNIPLTGNVIKTNKTVGEIIVNGDLNIPASLPINSGMKTLGIKIKGPVLITIGNQEIHLNKSSSFVIENYEGKFTIEANVISNLHGTADQVFLDGTPIKEKKGTTKVSFDRLDYNYIEMREIHLNTLSYSATGILKINDGKFLINLVEEEFYVNDFVGDLEINKNYLRINGNARDFDANKILENK
;
A
#
# COMPACT_ATOMS: atom_id res chain seq x y z
N MET A 1 -15.39 28.60 -96.64
CA MET A 1 -16.13 28.01 -95.51
C MET A 1 -15.13 27.69 -94.41
N ALA A 2 -15.06 28.51 -93.37
CA ALA A 2 -14.17 28.30 -92.22
C ALA A 2 -14.92 27.49 -91.15
N ARG A 3 -14.29 26.44 -90.62
CA ARG A 3 -14.83 25.66 -89.49
C ARG A 3 -14.64 26.45 -88.19
N PRO A 4 -15.63 26.48 -87.28
CA PRO A 4 -15.47 27.12 -85.98
C PRO A 4 -14.54 26.27 -85.10
N GLU A 5 -13.63 26.96 -84.43
CA GLU A 5 -12.73 26.43 -83.41
C GLU A 5 -13.52 26.31 -82.10
N ILE A 6 -13.57 25.11 -81.51
CA ILE A 6 -14.23 24.86 -80.23
C ILE A 6 -13.19 25.19 -79.15
N ILE A 7 -13.44 26.27 -78.41
CA ILE A 7 -12.66 26.63 -77.22
C ILE A 7 -13.21 25.77 -76.07
N GLU A 8 -12.47 24.75 -75.66
CA GLU A 8 -12.77 24.01 -74.43
C GLU A 8 -12.46 24.90 -73.23
N GLU A 9 -13.51 25.30 -72.48
CA GLU A 9 -13.32 25.96 -71.19
C GLU A 9 -12.66 25.00 -70.18
N PRO A 10 -11.60 25.42 -69.47
CA PRO A 10 -10.99 24.59 -68.45
C PRO A 10 -11.99 24.36 -67.31
N THR A 11 -12.43 23.12 -67.14
CA THR A 11 -13.25 22.74 -65.99
C THR A 11 -12.39 22.81 -64.73
N GLU A 12 -12.59 23.86 -63.93
CA GLU A 12 -12.02 23.97 -62.59
C GLU A 12 -12.47 22.76 -61.76
N LYS A 13 -11.58 21.77 -61.61
CA LYS A 13 -11.70 20.78 -60.54
C LYS A 13 -11.57 21.51 -59.21
N LYS A 14 -12.69 21.96 -58.65
CA LYS A 14 -12.78 22.49 -57.28
C LYS A 14 -12.12 21.49 -56.34
N SER A 15 -10.98 21.87 -55.80
CA SER A 15 -10.15 21.03 -54.97
C SER A 15 -10.88 20.71 -53.66
N HIS A 16 -11.54 19.56 -53.60
CA HIS A 16 -12.14 19.01 -52.38
C HIS A 16 -11.11 18.70 -51.29
N PHE A 17 -9.82 18.90 -51.57
CA PHE A 17 -8.71 18.73 -50.64
C PHE A 17 -8.89 19.56 -49.36
N TRP A 18 -9.35 20.81 -49.49
CA TRP A 18 -9.57 21.69 -48.33
C TRP A 18 -10.67 21.17 -47.40
N LEU A 19 -11.70 20.56 -47.98
CA LEU A 19 -12.84 20.00 -47.24
C LEU A 19 -12.41 18.72 -46.49
N ILE A 20 -11.61 17.86 -47.13
CA ILE A 20 -11.03 16.67 -46.49
C ILE A 20 -10.12 17.08 -45.32
N LEU A 21 -9.26 18.08 -45.50
CA LEU A 21 -8.36 18.57 -44.45
C LEU A 21 -9.14 19.12 -43.25
N PHE A 22 -10.23 19.84 -43.50
CA PHE A 22 -11.11 20.33 -42.45
C PHE A 22 -11.74 19.18 -41.63
N PHE A 23 -12.25 18.13 -42.29
CA PHE A 23 -12.84 16.99 -41.58
C PHE A 23 -11.82 16.20 -40.76
N VAL A 24 -10.58 16.05 -41.24
CA VAL A 24 -9.51 15.42 -40.47
C VAL A 24 -9.18 16.26 -39.24
N PHE A 25 -9.06 17.58 -39.38
CA PHE A 25 -8.77 18.46 -38.26
C PHE A 25 -9.88 18.46 -37.22
N VAL A 26 -11.15 18.55 -37.66
CA VAL A 26 -12.31 18.47 -36.76
C VAL A 26 -12.39 17.10 -36.08
N GLY A 27 -12.07 16.01 -36.79
CA GLY A 27 -12.03 14.67 -36.23
C GLY A 27 -10.98 14.52 -35.12
N ILE A 28 -9.77 15.04 -35.34
CA ILE A 28 -8.71 15.04 -34.31
C ILE A 28 -9.12 15.92 -33.14
N PHE A 29 -9.68 17.11 -33.39
CA PHE A 29 -10.11 18.02 -32.34
C PHE A 29 -11.25 17.43 -31.50
N MET A 30 -12.25 16.82 -32.15
CA MET A 30 -13.34 16.08 -31.50
C MET A 30 -12.82 14.89 -30.71
N PHE A 31 -11.84 14.15 -31.24
CA PHE A 31 -11.23 13.03 -30.54
C PHE A 31 -10.52 13.48 -29.27
N ILE A 32 -9.68 14.53 -29.35
CA ILE A 32 -9.02 15.10 -28.17
C ILE A 32 -10.06 15.62 -27.18
N PHE A 33 -11.06 16.39 -27.63
CA PHE A 33 -12.10 16.92 -26.75
C PHE A 33 -12.90 15.79 -26.09
N PHE A 34 -13.24 14.74 -26.84
CA PHE A 34 -13.94 13.57 -26.32
C PHE A 34 -13.10 12.82 -25.29
N THR A 35 -11.82 12.53 -25.55
CA THR A 35 -10.96 11.86 -24.57
C THR A 35 -10.68 12.74 -23.35
N THR A 36 -10.67 14.08 -23.48
CA THR A 36 -10.43 14.99 -22.35
C THR A 36 -11.64 15.09 -21.42
N PHE A 37 -12.87 14.97 -21.93
CA PHE A 37 -14.10 15.17 -21.15
C PHE A 37 -14.90 13.89 -20.85
N TYR A 38 -14.70 12.80 -21.61
CA TYR A 38 -15.51 11.57 -21.51
C TYR A 38 -14.73 10.31 -21.08
N GLU A 39 -13.43 10.37 -20.84
CA GLU A 39 -12.68 9.26 -20.22
C GLU A 39 -12.37 9.54 -18.74
N GLU A 40 -13.39 9.45 -17.89
CA GLU A 40 -13.17 9.13 -16.46
C GLU A 40 -12.93 7.62 -16.23
N GLY A 41 -12.83 6.80 -17.30
CA GLY A 41 -12.87 5.33 -17.17
C GLY A 41 -12.04 4.48 -18.14
N MET A 42 -11.23 5.05 -19.05
CA MET A 42 -10.33 4.27 -19.90
C MET A 42 -8.86 4.61 -19.63
N ASN A 43 -8.42 4.24 -18.42
CA ASN A 43 -7.03 3.84 -18.23
C ASN A 43 -6.87 2.45 -18.85
N ILE A 44 -6.60 2.37 -20.16
CA ILE A 44 -5.99 1.17 -20.72
C ILE A 44 -4.51 1.26 -20.32
N PRO A 45 -4.02 0.46 -19.36
CA PRO A 45 -2.62 0.48 -18.99
C PRO A 45 -1.89 -0.41 -20.00
N LEU A 46 -1.52 0.13 -21.15
CA LEU A 46 -0.41 -0.46 -21.90
C LEU A 46 0.87 -0.04 -21.18
N THR A 47 1.24 -0.88 -20.21
CA THR A 47 2.57 -0.99 -19.56
C THR A 47 2.96 0.06 -18.51
N GLY A 48 3.30 -0.45 -17.32
CA GLY A 48 4.28 0.11 -16.38
C GLY A 48 4.16 1.58 -15.96
N ASN A 49 3.17 1.95 -15.15
CA ASN A 49 3.11 3.30 -14.56
C ASN A 49 3.83 3.37 -13.21
N VAL A 50 5.04 3.92 -13.23
CA VAL A 50 5.69 4.49 -12.04
C VAL A 50 4.99 5.82 -11.72
N ILE A 51 4.28 5.91 -10.60
CA ILE A 51 3.66 7.17 -10.16
C ILE A 51 4.74 8.04 -9.50
N LYS A 52 5.54 8.75 -10.30
CA LYS A 52 6.41 9.83 -9.82
C LYS A 52 5.60 11.12 -9.77
N THR A 53 4.88 11.36 -8.67
CA THR A 53 4.18 12.63 -8.45
C THR A 53 5.17 13.71 -8.02
N ASN A 54 5.64 14.53 -8.97
CA ASN A 54 6.41 15.74 -8.72
C ASN A 54 5.53 16.88 -8.17
N LYS A 55 4.99 16.72 -6.95
CA LYS A 55 4.49 17.82 -6.13
C LYS A 55 5.00 17.65 -4.72
N THR A 56 5.67 18.67 -4.21
CA THR A 56 6.16 18.79 -2.83
C THR A 56 5.12 18.34 -1.80
N VAL A 57 5.51 17.36 -0.98
CA VAL A 57 4.96 17.02 0.35
C VAL A 57 3.46 16.72 0.36
N GLY A 58 3.10 15.53 -0.11
CA GLY A 58 1.78 14.93 0.11
C GLY A 58 1.98 13.45 0.36
N GLU A 59 1.70 13.02 1.59
CA GLU A 59 1.74 11.62 1.99
C GLU A 59 0.86 10.77 1.04
N ILE A 60 1.40 9.67 0.53
CA ILE A 60 0.68 8.71 -0.30
C ILE A 60 -0.18 7.87 0.64
N ILE A 61 -1.49 7.96 0.52
CA ILE A 61 -2.39 7.12 1.32
C ILE A 61 -2.37 5.72 0.71
N VAL A 62 -1.95 4.72 1.48
CA VAL A 62 -1.87 3.30 1.09
C VAL A 62 -2.85 2.50 1.93
N ASN A 63 -3.83 1.89 1.26
CA ASN A 63 -4.77 0.96 1.86
C ASN A 63 -4.71 -0.37 1.12
N GLY A 64 -4.79 -1.50 1.81
CA GLY A 64 -4.91 -2.76 1.10
C GLY A 64 -5.00 -4.00 1.97
N ASP A 65 -5.39 -5.09 1.32
CA ASP A 65 -5.40 -6.43 1.88
C ASP A 65 -4.43 -7.28 1.04
N LEU A 66 -3.30 -7.63 1.64
CA LEU A 66 -2.18 -8.35 1.04
C LEU A 66 -1.97 -9.71 1.72
N ASN A 67 -1.21 -10.61 1.11
CA ASN A 67 -0.63 -11.74 1.82
C ASN A 67 0.43 -11.26 2.84
N ILE A 68 0.64 -12.06 3.88
CA ILE A 68 1.69 -11.81 4.86
C ILE A 68 3.04 -12.25 4.27
N PRO A 69 4.12 -11.46 4.40
CA PRO A 69 5.45 -11.90 4.01
C PRO A 69 5.91 -13.12 4.84
N ALA A 70 6.87 -13.89 4.31
CA ALA A 70 7.43 -15.03 5.03
C ALA A 70 8.05 -14.64 6.39
N SER A 71 8.65 -13.44 6.44
CA SER A 71 9.19 -12.83 7.65
C SER A 71 8.96 -11.32 7.59
N LEU A 72 8.39 -10.75 8.65
CA LEU A 72 8.17 -9.32 8.82
C LEU A 72 8.94 -8.86 10.06
N PRO A 73 10.16 -8.32 9.91
CA PRO A 73 10.89 -7.72 11.01
C PRO A 73 10.25 -6.37 11.36
N ILE A 74 9.92 -6.19 12.63
CA ILE A 74 9.44 -4.94 13.19
C ILE A 74 10.52 -4.39 14.12
N ASN A 75 10.93 -3.15 13.88
CA ASN A 75 11.88 -2.44 14.71
C ASN A 75 11.49 -0.96 14.73
N SER A 76 10.44 -0.67 15.50
CA SER A 76 9.89 0.67 15.61
C SER A 76 8.99 0.83 16.83
N GLY A 77 8.76 2.09 17.18
CA GLY A 77 7.65 2.54 18.00
C GLY A 77 6.29 2.35 17.34
N MET A 78 5.29 2.09 18.17
CA MET A 78 3.88 2.07 17.82
C MET A 78 3.03 2.43 19.03
N LYS A 79 1.90 3.10 18.79
CA LYS A 79 1.00 3.51 19.87
C LYS A 79 0.33 2.33 20.56
N THR A 80 -0.06 1.32 19.77
CA THR A 80 -0.73 0.14 20.32
C THR A 80 -0.26 -1.11 19.59
N LEU A 81 0.14 -2.12 20.37
CA LEU A 81 0.33 -3.50 19.90
C LEU A 81 -0.68 -4.40 20.59
N GLY A 82 -1.73 -4.79 19.87
CA GLY A 82 -2.74 -5.74 20.31
C GLY A 82 -2.43 -7.15 19.80
N ILE A 83 -2.42 -8.14 20.69
CA ILE A 83 -2.12 -9.53 20.34
C ILE A 83 -3.15 -10.46 20.98
N LYS A 84 -3.73 -11.35 20.16
CA LYS A 84 -4.57 -12.46 20.64
C LYS A 84 -3.83 -13.77 20.49
N ILE A 85 -3.51 -14.43 21.61
CA ILE A 85 -2.67 -15.62 21.61
C ILE A 85 -3.45 -16.88 21.22
N LYS A 86 -2.75 -17.85 20.63
CA LYS A 86 -3.32 -19.14 20.19
C LYS A 86 -3.02 -20.28 21.16
N GLY A 87 -1.92 -20.20 21.90
CA GLY A 87 -1.45 -21.23 22.84
C GLY A 87 -0.97 -20.63 24.16
N PRO A 88 -0.66 -21.48 25.15
CA PRO A 88 -0.05 -21.02 26.38
C PRO A 88 1.36 -20.46 26.10
N VAL A 89 1.74 -19.42 26.81
CA VAL A 89 3.04 -18.76 26.65
C VAL A 89 3.50 -18.16 27.97
N LEU A 90 4.80 -18.18 28.20
CA LEU A 90 5.45 -17.46 29.28
C LEU A 90 5.90 -16.10 28.74
N ILE A 91 5.41 -15.03 29.35
CA ILE A 91 5.82 -13.67 29.01
C ILE A 91 6.46 -13.00 30.23
N THR A 92 7.44 -12.14 29.98
CA THR A 92 8.01 -11.27 31.01
C THR A 92 7.43 -9.88 30.85
N ILE A 93 6.80 -9.36 31.90
CA ILE A 93 6.30 -7.98 31.98
C ILE A 93 6.92 -7.32 33.22
N GLY A 94 7.74 -6.30 33.02
CA GLY A 94 8.56 -5.68 34.06
C GLY A 94 9.52 -6.71 34.68
N ASN A 95 9.36 -6.95 35.98
CA ASN A 95 10.11 -7.97 36.74
C ASN A 95 9.27 -9.21 37.07
N GLN A 96 8.16 -9.43 36.36
CA GLN A 96 7.24 -10.54 36.61
C GLN A 96 7.20 -11.47 35.39
N GLU A 97 7.28 -12.76 35.66
CA GLU A 97 6.95 -13.81 34.70
C GLU A 97 5.48 -14.17 34.84
N ILE A 98 4.75 -14.14 33.73
CA ILE A 98 3.31 -14.38 33.70
C ILE A 98 3.04 -15.50 32.70
N HIS A 99 2.39 -16.55 33.20
CA HIS A 99 1.90 -17.65 32.37
C HIS A 99 0.53 -17.28 31.80
N LEU A 100 0.46 -17.11 30.49
CA LEU A 100 -0.79 -16.88 29.79
C LEU A 100 -1.41 -18.20 29.36
N ASN A 101 -2.73 -18.29 29.51
CA ASN A 101 -3.52 -19.43 29.07
C ASN A 101 -3.99 -19.25 27.63
N LYS A 102 -4.39 -20.34 26.99
CA LYS A 102 -4.92 -20.32 25.62
C LYS A 102 -6.05 -19.27 25.48
N SER A 103 -5.96 -18.46 24.43
CA SER A 103 -6.94 -17.42 24.04
C SER A 103 -6.91 -16.11 24.83
N SER A 104 -5.93 -15.89 25.72
CA SER A 104 -5.73 -14.56 26.32
C SER A 104 -5.43 -13.51 25.24
N SER A 105 -5.76 -12.28 25.59
CA SER A 105 -5.46 -11.08 24.81
C SER A 105 -4.58 -10.17 25.64
N PHE A 106 -3.58 -9.58 25.00
CA PHE A 106 -2.85 -8.51 25.64
C PHE A 106 -2.62 -7.35 24.69
N VAL A 107 -2.61 -6.16 25.26
CA VAL A 107 -2.43 -4.89 24.57
C VAL A 107 -1.27 -4.18 25.21
N ILE A 108 -0.30 -3.76 24.40
CA ILE A 108 0.87 -3.01 24.85
C ILE A 108 0.72 -1.59 24.31
N GLU A 109 0.68 -0.60 25.21
CA GLU A 109 0.57 0.82 24.85
C GLU A 109 1.94 1.49 24.78
N ASN A 110 2.12 2.33 23.76
CA ASN A 110 3.34 3.04 23.42
C ASN A 110 4.55 2.10 23.42
N TYR A 111 4.42 1.01 22.65
CA TYR A 111 5.46 0.00 22.54
C TYR A 111 6.62 0.53 21.71
N GLU A 112 7.82 0.45 22.27
CA GLU A 112 9.09 0.77 21.63
C GLU A 112 9.98 -0.47 21.69
N GLY A 113 10.26 -1.07 20.54
CA GLY A 113 11.08 -2.27 20.52
C GLY A 113 11.14 -2.97 19.18
N LYS A 114 11.46 -4.26 19.25
CA LYS A 114 11.62 -5.11 18.07
C LYS A 114 11.03 -6.49 18.29
N PHE A 115 10.54 -7.07 17.20
CA PHE A 115 10.10 -8.46 17.11
C PHE A 115 10.03 -8.87 15.64
N THR A 116 9.93 -10.16 15.38
CA THR A 116 9.71 -10.67 14.02
C THR A 116 8.41 -11.44 13.97
N ILE A 117 7.62 -11.24 12.92
CA ILE A 117 6.45 -12.06 12.63
C ILE A 117 6.81 -13.04 11.52
N GLU A 118 6.62 -14.32 11.78
CA GLU A 118 6.86 -15.42 10.84
C GLU A 118 5.62 -16.31 10.77
N ALA A 119 4.88 -16.22 9.66
CA ALA A 119 3.58 -16.85 9.52
C ALA A 119 2.67 -16.54 10.73
N ASN A 120 2.37 -17.53 11.58
CA ASN A 120 1.50 -17.41 12.76
C ASN A 120 2.26 -17.34 14.09
N VAL A 121 3.55 -16.98 14.06
CA VAL A 121 4.44 -16.90 15.22
C VAL A 121 5.04 -15.51 15.32
N ILE A 122 5.07 -14.95 16.53
CA ILE A 122 5.91 -13.79 16.87
C ILE A 122 7.17 -14.33 17.57
N SER A 123 8.34 -13.90 17.15
CA SER A 123 9.61 -14.29 17.76
C SER A 123 10.41 -13.08 18.23
N ASN A 124 11.20 -13.29 19.29
CA ASN A 124 12.16 -12.34 19.84
C ASN A 124 11.54 -10.97 20.16
N LEU A 125 10.35 -10.95 20.76
CA LEU A 125 9.77 -9.69 21.18
C LEU A 125 10.53 -9.16 22.38
N HIS A 126 11.15 -8.00 22.22
CA HIS A 126 11.83 -7.28 23.28
C HIS A 126 11.61 -5.78 23.11
N GLY A 127 11.08 -5.14 24.14
CA GLY A 127 10.88 -3.70 24.12
C GLY A 127 10.45 -3.13 25.47
N THR A 128 10.06 -1.88 25.42
CA THR A 128 9.50 -1.12 26.53
C THR A 128 8.13 -0.58 26.15
N ALA A 129 7.30 -0.35 27.15
CA ALA A 129 5.94 0.16 26.99
C ALA A 129 5.56 1.03 28.17
N ASP A 130 4.60 1.92 27.99
CA ASP A 130 4.07 2.69 29.11
C ASP A 130 3.22 1.81 30.02
N GLN A 131 2.47 0.89 29.42
CA GLN A 131 1.51 0.03 30.09
C GLN A 131 1.22 -1.23 29.25
N VAL A 132 0.96 -2.33 29.94
CA VAL A 132 0.47 -3.57 29.32
C VAL A 132 -0.87 -3.91 29.93
N PHE A 133 -1.86 -4.24 29.12
CA PHE A 133 -3.14 -4.77 29.58
C PHE A 133 -3.19 -6.26 29.27
N LEU A 134 -3.44 -7.06 30.29
CA LEU A 134 -3.71 -8.48 30.14
C LEU A 134 -5.18 -8.74 30.41
N ASP A 135 -5.93 -9.15 29.38
CA ASP A 135 -7.38 -9.37 29.46
C ASP A 135 -8.12 -8.20 30.14
N GLY A 136 -7.71 -6.96 29.80
CA GLY A 136 -8.24 -5.71 30.35
C GLY A 136 -7.66 -5.28 31.70
N THR A 137 -6.84 -6.10 32.35
CA THR A 137 -6.19 -5.76 33.61
C THR A 137 -4.85 -5.06 33.35
N PRO A 138 -4.65 -3.83 33.83
CA PRO A 138 -3.41 -3.10 33.61
C PRO A 138 -2.27 -3.65 34.47
N ILE A 139 -1.10 -3.83 33.86
CA ILE A 139 0.16 -4.25 34.45
C ILE A 139 1.19 -3.17 34.10
N LYS A 140 1.78 -2.57 35.13
CA LYS A 140 2.75 -1.48 34.99
C LYS A 140 3.81 -1.57 36.07
N GLU A 141 5.05 -1.23 35.73
CA GLU A 141 6.10 -1.05 36.74
C GLU A 141 5.84 0.17 37.64
N LYS A 142 6.23 0.09 38.91
CA LYS A 142 6.01 1.18 39.87
C LYS A 142 6.71 2.49 39.48
N LYS A 143 7.79 2.42 38.70
CA LYS A 143 8.56 3.57 38.21
C LYS A 143 9.13 3.25 36.83
N GLY A 144 9.02 4.18 35.90
CA GLY A 144 9.56 4.05 34.53
C GLY A 144 8.63 3.33 33.56
N THR A 145 9.19 2.94 32.42
CA THR A 145 8.54 2.15 31.36
C THR A 145 8.57 0.67 31.71
N THR A 146 7.48 -0.04 31.42
CA THR A 146 7.35 -1.48 31.62
C THR A 146 8.09 -2.23 30.52
N LYS A 147 9.08 -3.06 30.89
CA LYS A 147 9.74 -3.96 29.93
C LYS A 147 8.79 -5.08 29.51
N VAL A 148 8.79 -5.46 28.25
CA VAL A 148 8.00 -6.59 27.76
C VAL A 148 8.88 -7.48 26.91
N SER A 149 8.89 -8.78 27.20
CA SER A 149 9.60 -9.74 26.37
C SER A 149 9.05 -11.16 26.38
N PHE A 150 9.24 -11.84 25.25
CA PHE A 150 9.07 -13.28 25.10
C PHE A 150 9.83 -13.78 23.85
N ASP A 151 10.29 -15.02 23.90
CA ASP A 151 11.10 -15.59 22.81
C ASP A 151 10.24 -16.02 21.62
N ARG A 152 9.08 -16.64 21.90
CA ARG A 152 8.20 -17.21 20.88
C ARG A 152 6.76 -17.23 21.35
N LEU A 153 5.85 -16.79 20.48
CA LEU A 153 4.42 -16.74 20.76
C LEU A 153 3.60 -17.08 19.53
N ASP A 154 2.72 -18.07 19.63
CA ASP A 154 1.72 -18.34 18.59
C ASP A 154 0.52 -17.40 18.74
N TYR A 155 0.09 -16.78 17.66
CA TYR A 155 -1.00 -15.81 17.67
C TYR A 155 -2.14 -16.19 16.71
N ASN A 156 -3.32 -15.64 16.98
CA ASN A 156 -4.49 -15.69 16.10
C ASN A 156 -4.71 -14.35 15.36
N TYR A 157 -4.37 -13.25 16.02
CA TYR A 157 -4.54 -11.90 15.51
C TYR A 157 -3.46 -10.98 16.09
N ILE A 158 -2.94 -10.07 15.26
CA ILE A 158 -2.08 -8.96 15.66
C ILE A 158 -2.68 -7.68 15.09
N GLU A 159 -2.64 -6.63 15.89
CA GLU A 159 -3.00 -5.27 15.53
C GLU A 159 -1.88 -4.35 15.97
N MET A 160 -1.35 -3.58 15.03
CA MET A 160 -0.36 -2.53 15.27
C MET A 160 -0.99 -1.21 14.84
N ARG A 161 -1.19 -0.29 15.78
CA ARG A 161 -1.77 1.03 15.50
C ARG A 161 -0.69 2.10 15.54
N GLU A 162 -0.75 3.01 14.58
CA GLU A 162 0.20 4.13 14.44
C GLU A 162 1.67 3.65 14.48
N ILE A 163 1.96 2.54 13.78
CA ILE A 163 3.32 2.04 13.60
C ILE A 163 4.05 2.88 12.56
N HIS A 164 5.30 3.23 12.86
CA HIS A 164 6.23 3.80 11.88
C HIS A 164 7.10 2.68 11.29
N LEU A 165 7.23 2.59 9.97
CA LEU A 165 8.11 1.65 9.30
C LEU A 165 8.97 2.40 8.30
N ASN A 166 10.28 2.42 8.54
CA ASN A 166 11.22 3.03 7.60
C ASN A 166 11.08 2.44 6.20
N THR A 167 10.93 1.12 6.08
CA THR A 167 10.73 0.45 4.80
C THR A 167 9.98 -0.86 5.02
N LEU A 168 9.08 -1.19 4.10
CA LEU A 168 8.45 -2.50 3.98
C LEU A 168 8.51 -2.92 2.52
N SER A 169 9.23 -4.01 2.24
CA SER A 169 9.44 -4.54 0.88
C SER A 169 9.31 -6.05 0.85
N TYR A 170 8.42 -6.60 0.02
CA TYR A 170 8.27 -8.05 -0.15
C TYR A 170 7.44 -8.42 -1.40
N SER A 171 7.51 -9.68 -1.85
CA SER A 171 6.62 -10.18 -2.92
C SER A 171 5.21 -10.40 -2.38
N ALA A 172 4.27 -9.62 -2.89
CA ALA A 172 2.91 -9.53 -2.40
C ALA A 172 1.88 -9.96 -3.46
N THR A 173 0.77 -10.49 -2.96
CA THR A 173 -0.44 -10.80 -3.71
C THR A 173 -1.61 -10.19 -2.95
N GLY A 174 -2.46 -9.43 -3.64
CA GLY A 174 -3.59 -8.77 -3.00
C GLY A 174 -4.02 -7.50 -3.71
N ILE A 175 -4.89 -6.72 -3.05
CA ILE A 175 -5.46 -5.51 -3.62
C ILE A 175 -4.99 -4.31 -2.82
N LEU A 176 -4.41 -3.33 -3.51
CA LEU A 176 -4.06 -2.03 -2.99
C LEU A 176 -4.99 -0.94 -3.56
N LYS A 177 -5.31 0.01 -2.70
CA LYS A 177 -6.05 1.24 -2.96
C LYS A 177 -5.14 2.40 -2.57
N ILE A 178 -4.69 3.16 -3.57
CA ILE A 178 -3.80 4.31 -3.36
C ILE A 178 -4.59 5.61 -3.46
N ASN A 179 -4.31 6.56 -2.56
CA ASN A 179 -4.93 7.88 -2.49
C ASN A 179 -6.45 7.79 -2.47
N ASP A 180 -7.00 7.10 -1.46
CA ASP A 180 -8.44 6.88 -1.24
C ASP A 180 -9.13 6.16 -2.40
N GLY A 181 -8.42 5.22 -3.04
CA GLY A 181 -8.96 4.39 -4.12
C GLY A 181 -8.96 5.04 -5.50
N LYS A 182 -8.30 6.20 -5.66
CA LYS A 182 -8.04 6.79 -6.98
C LYS A 182 -7.27 5.84 -7.89
N PHE A 183 -6.40 5.01 -7.30
CA PHE A 183 -5.74 3.92 -8.01
C PHE A 183 -6.03 2.61 -7.30
N LEU A 184 -6.50 1.64 -8.06
CA LEU A 184 -6.68 0.26 -7.62
C LEU A 184 -5.59 -0.58 -8.31
N ILE A 185 -4.75 -1.22 -7.51
CA ILE A 185 -3.65 -2.06 -8.01
C ILE A 185 -3.90 -3.48 -7.51
N ASN A 186 -3.89 -4.44 -8.42
CA ASN A 186 -4.02 -5.85 -8.10
C ASN A 186 -2.65 -6.51 -8.27
N LEU A 187 -2.02 -6.87 -7.15
CA LEU A 187 -0.71 -7.50 -7.13
C LEU A 187 -0.85 -9.03 -7.27
N VAL A 188 -0.02 -9.62 -8.12
CA VAL A 188 0.08 -11.07 -8.29
C VAL A 188 1.55 -11.48 -8.23
N GLU A 189 2.02 -11.80 -7.03
CA GLU A 189 3.44 -12.09 -6.74
C GLU A 189 4.40 -10.95 -7.13
N GLU A 190 3.90 -9.71 -7.11
CA GLU A 190 4.66 -8.50 -7.47
C GLU A 190 5.38 -7.91 -6.25
N GLU A 191 6.47 -7.17 -6.48
CA GLU A 191 7.20 -6.53 -5.37
C GLU A 191 6.42 -5.33 -4.83
N PHE A 192 5.89 -5.46 -3.62
CA PHE A 192 5.33 -4.37 -2.85
C PHE A 192 6.45 -3.65 -2.09
N TYR A 193 6.54 -2.34 -2.24
CA TYR A 193 7.49 -1.48 -1.56
C TYR A 193 6.81 -0.21 -1.04
N VAL A 194 6.98 0.07 0.25
CA VAL A 194 6.68 1.38 0.86
C VAL A 194 7.87 1.88 1.67
N ASN A 195 8.07 3.19 1.65
CA ASN A 195 9.10 3.89 2.39
C ASN A 195 8.45 4.90 3.35
N ASP A 196 8.99 4.98 4.57
CA ASP A 196 8.55 5.93 5.61
C ASP A 196 7.03 5.84 5.85
N PHE A 197 6.56 4.61 6.09
CA PHE A 197 5.16 4.31 6.30
C PHE A 197 4.74 4.61 7.74
N VAL A 198 3.64 5.33 7.93
CA VAL A 198 3.00 5.57 9.22
C VAL A 198 1.53 5.17 9.11
N GLY A 199 1.08 4.23 9.95
CA GLY A 199 -0.31 3.83 9.95
C GLY A 199 -0.57 2.57 10.75
N ASP A 200 -1.58 1.82 10.31
CA ASP A 200 -2.09 0.65 10.98
C ASP A 200 -1.82 -0.61 10.16
N LEU A 201 -1.40 -1.66 10.85
CA LEU A 201 -1.25 -3.00 10.30
C LEU A 201 -2.10 -3.99 11.10
N GLU A 202 -2.92 -4.78 10.42
CA GLU A 202 -3.68 -5.87 11.03
C GLU A 202 -3.29 -7.19 10.36
N ILE A 203 -2.99 -8.20 11.17
CA ILE A 203 -2.57 -9.51 10.68
C ILE A 203 -3.49 -10.58 11.24
N ASN A 204 -4.09 -11.35 10.34
CA ASN A 204 -5.00 -12.43 10.72
C ASN A 204 -4.83 -13.61 9.75
N LYS A 205 -4.41 -14.75 10.30
CA LYS A 205 -4.13 -16.00 9.56
C LYS A 205 -3.10 -15.78 8.43
N ASN A 206 -3.59 -15.38 7.26
CA ASN A 206 -2.84 -15.36 6.00
C ASN A 206 -2.88 -13.99 5.30
N TYR A 207 -3.59 -13.01 5.84
CA TYR A 207 -3.65 -11.67 5.26
C TYR A 207 -3.08 -10.62 6.20
N LEU A 208 -2.41 -9.65 5.58
CA LEU A 208 -1.95 -8.40 6.14
C LEU A 208 -2.85 -7.30 5.58
N ARG A 209 -3.57 -6.61 6.45
CA ARG A 209 -4.22 -5.35 6.10
C ARG A 209 -3.28 -4.20 6.43
N ILE A 210 -3.10 -3.31 5.48
CA ILE A 210 -2.32 -2.07 5.62
C ILE A 210 -3.25 -0.88 5.42
N ASN A 211 -3.15 0.12 6.28
CA ASN A 211 -3.84 1.39 6.13
C ASN A 211 -2.96 2.50 6.72
N GLY A 212 -2.47 3.41 5.90
CA GLY A 212 -1.67 4.52 6.39
C GLY A 212 -1.14 5.40 5.29
N ASN A 213 -0.15 6.17 5.66
CA ASN A 213 0.52 7.14 4.83
C ASN A 213 1.95 6.67 4.58
N ALA A 214 2.43 6.77 3.35
CA ALA A 214 3.81 6.50 2.99
C ALA A 214 4.41 7.70 2.26
N ARG A 215 5.71 7.91 2.42
CA ARG A 215 6.42 8.93 1.65
C ARG A 215 6.61 8.49 0.20
N ASP A 216 7.01 7.24 0.01
CA ASP A 216 7.20 6.64 -1.31
C ASP A 216 6.49 5.28 -1.35
N PHE A 217 5.96 4.95 -2.54
CA PHE A 217 5.29 3.68 -2.82
C PHE A 217 5.71 3.20 -4.21
N ASP A 218 6.05 1.92 -4.32
CA ASP A 218 6.33 1.24 -5.58
C ASP A 218 5.75 -0.17 -5.54
N ALA A 219 5.22 -0.64 -6.67
CA ALA A 219 4.67 -1.97 -6.84
C ALA A 219 5.44 -2.80 -7.89
N ASN A 220 6.62 -2.35 -8.33
CA ASN A 220 7.32 -2.89 -9.50
C ASN A 220 8.87 -2.88 -9.44
N LYS A 221 9.48 -2.85 -8.26
CA LYS A 221 10.93 -2.56 -8.10
C LYS A 221 11.89 -3.68 -8.54
N ILE A 222 11.61 -4.39 -9.64
CA ILE A 222 12.48 -5.42 -10.24
C ILE A 222 13.26 -4.93 -11.47
N LEU A 223 13.04 -3.70 -11.97
CA LEU A 223 13.65 -3.25 -13.25
C LEU A 223 14.79 -2.23 -13.17
N GLU A 224 15.18 -1.70 -11.99
CA GLU A 224 16.28 -0.72 -11.91
C GLU A 224 17.65 -1.29 -11.47
N ASN A 225 17.75 -2.59 -11.15
CA ASN A 225 19.01 -3.22 -10.70
C ASN A 225 19.41 -4.49 -11.49
N LYS A 226 19.13 -4.55 -12.80
CA LYS A 226 19.73 -5.54 -13.70
C LYS A 226 20.62 -4.88 -14.74
#